data_AF-A0A7S1MTQ5-F1
#
_entry.id   AF-A0A7S1MTQ5-F1
#
_cell.length_a   1.000
_cell.length_b   1.000
_cell.length_c   1.000
_cell.angle_alpha   90.00
_cell.angle_beta   90.00
_cell.angle_gamma   90.00
#
_symmetry.space_group_name_H-M   'P 1'
#
loop_
_entity.id
_entity.type
_entity.pdbx_description
1 polymer ?
#
loop_
_entity_poly.entity_id
_entity_poly.type
_entity_poly.pdbx_seq_one_letter_code
_entity_poly.pdbx_strand_id
1 'polypeptide(L)'
;SMWGRQCHTGQMCVIVDEAAFGGLLHFENAGHAVLVVCLAVLKQEWEQVMLALMDATAPASALYFVFVILVGALFLVNYAVAMLCLAYVEVMKKQEEAKRVANAAVNE
;
A
#
# COMPACT_ATOMS: atom_id res chain seq x y z
N SER A 1 8.47 21.15 -19.92
CA SER A 1 9.60 20.21 -20.11
C SER A 1 9.19 19.14 -21.12
N MET A 2 10.15 18.42 -21.71
CA MET A 2 9.93 17.51 -22.86
C MET A 2 9.26 16.17 -22.50
N TRP A 3 8.97 15.92 -21.22
CA TRP A 3 8.56 14.60 -20.74
C TRP A 3 7.29 14.60 -19.87
N GLY A 4 6.68 15.75 -19.53
CA GLY A 4 5.44 15.84 -18.73
C GLY A 4 4.30 16.57 -19.46
N ARG A 5 3.12 16.71 -18.83
CA ARG A 5 2.00 17.46 -19.43
C ARG A 5 2.41 18.93 -19.64
N GLN A 6 2.16 19.45 -20.84
CA GLN A 6 2.41 20.85 -21.16
C GLN A 6 1.21 21.71 -20.74
N CYS A 7 1.47 22.81 -20.02
CA CYS A 7 0.47 23.81 -19.69
C CYS A 7 -0.08 24.46 -20.98
N HIS A 8 -1.35 24.86 -20.97
CA HIS A 8 -2.00 25.47 -22.15
C HIS A 8 -1.39 26.84 -22.49
N THR A 9 -1.64 27.34 -23.70
CA THR A 9 -1.04 28.59 -24.21
C THR A 9 -1.28 29.75 -23.25
N GLY A 10 -0.20 30.38 -22.79
CA GLY A 10 -0.24 31.51 -21.84
C GLY A 10 -0.21 31.13 -20.35
N GLN A 11 -0.15 29.83 -20.01
CA GLN A 11 0.03 29.36 -18.64
C GLN A 11 1.46 28.89 -18.39
N MET A 12 1.97 29.14 -17.18
CA MET A 12 3.27 28.62 -16.73
C MET A 12 3.04 27.57 -15.64
N CYS A 13 3.76 26.45 -15.73
CA CYS A 13 3.69 25.44 -14.69
C CYS A 13 4.55 25.89 -13.50
N VAL A 14 3.95 25.92 -12.30
CA VAL A 14 4.61 26.31 -11.05
C VAL A 14 4.64 25.14 -10.09
N ILE A 15 5.69 25.09 -9.27
CA ILE A 15 5.75 24.18 -8.13
C ILE A 15 4.89 24.80 -7.04
N VAL A 16 3.94 24.05 -6.50
CA VAL A 16 3.07 24.45 -5.39
C VAL A 16 3.40 23.57 -4.18
N ASP A 17 3.49 24.19 -3.00
CA ASP A 17 3.87 23.52 -1.74
C ASP A 17 2.76 22.64 -1.17
N GLU A 18 1.54 22.71 -1.71
CA GLU A 18 0.40 21.94 -1.24
C GLU A 18 0.23 20.67 -2.09
N ALA A 19 0.54 19.48 -1.53
CA ALA A 19 0.29 18.23 -2.23
C ALA A 19 -1.19 17.94 -2.34
N ALA A 20 -1.49 17.16 -3.38
CA ALA A 20 -2.72 16.42 -3.50
C ALA A 20 -3.08 15.67 -2.20
N PHE A 21 -4.39 15.49 -1.97
CA PHE A 21 -4.94 14.82 -0.78
C PHE A 21 -4.53 15.46 0.56
N GLY A 22 -4.53 16.79 0.64
CA GLY A 22 -4.37 17.52 1.90
C GLY A 22 -2.94 17.50 2.45
N GLY A 23 -1.92 17.47 1.58
CA GLY A 23 -0.52 17.57 1.99
C GLY A 23 0.16 16.24 2.38
N LEU A 24 -0.50 15.08 2.21
CA LEU A 24 0.12 13.79 2.55
C LEU A 24 0.95 13.19 1.40
N LEU A 25 0.68 13.56 0.15
CA LEU A 25 1.28 12.98 -1.04
C LEU A 25 2.47 13.80 -1.57
N HIS A 26 3.54 13.88 -0.78
CA HIS A 26 4.83 14.46 -1.18
C HIS A 26 5.97 13.44 -1.08
N PHE A 27 6.96 13.54 -1.98
CA PHE A 27 8.14 12.67 -2.02
C PHE A 27 9.41 13.33 -1.46
N GLU A 28 9.28 14.47 -0.78
CA GLU A 28 10.42 15.27 -0.31
C GLU A 28 11.18 14.62 0.85
N ASN A 29 10.48 13.82 1.66
CA ASN A 29 11.03 13.11 2.80
C ASN A 29 10.85 11.60 2.60
N ALA A 30 11.87 10.82 2.97
CA ALA A 30 11.84 9.36 2.85
C ALA A 30 10.64 8.72 3.56
N GLY A 31 10.25 9.23 4.74
CA GLY A 31 9.08 8.72 5.48
C GLY A 31 7.75 8.98 4.76
N HIS A 32 7.60 10.13 4.11
CA HIS A 32 6.39 10.45 3.34
C HIS A 32 6.36 9.65 2.04
N ALA A 33 7.50 9.47 1.37
CA ALA A 33 7.61 8.63 0.18
C ALA A 33 7.19 7.17 0.47
N VAL A 34 7.64 6.60 1.59
CA VAL A 34 7.23 5.26 2.03
C VAL A 34 5.74 5.22 2.35
N LEU A 35 5.22 6.23 3.07
CA LEU A 35 3.80 6.33 3.38
C LEU A 35 2.94 6.36 2.10
N VAL A 36 3.34 7.15 1.11
CA VAL A 36 2.67 7.22 -0.20
C VAL A 36 2.65 5.86 -0.90
N VAL A 37 3.78 5.14 -0.92
CA VAL A 37 3.84 3.80 -1.51
C VAL A 37 2.95 2.82 -0.74
N CYS A 38 2.99 2.85 0.60
CA CYS A 38 2.13 2.02 1.43
C CYS A 38 0.66 2.32 1.17
N LEU A 39 0.26 3.59 1.09
CA LEU A 39 -1.10 3.99 0.78
C LEU A 39 -1.52 3.56 -0.62
N ALA A 40 -0.65 3.62 -1.61
CA ALA A 40 -0.93 3.15 -2.96
C ALA A 40 -1.10 1.62 -3.02
N VAL A 41 -0.29 0.86 -2.27
CA VAL A 41 -0.45 -0.62 -2.19
C VAL A 41 -1.72 -1.00 -1.40
N LEU A 42 -2.09 -0.23 -0.38
CA LEU A 42 -3.18 -0.54 0.54
C LEU A 42 -4.56 0.04 0.13
N LYS A 43 -4.61 1.09 -0.69
CA LYS A 43 -5.85 1.77 -1.11
C LYS A 43 -6.12 1.54 -2.60
N GLN A 44 -7.39 1.43 -2.93
CA GLN A 44 -7.88 1.18 -4.29
C GLN A 44 -7.73 2.38 -5.26
N GLU A 45 -7.17 3.51 -4.80
CA GLU A 45 -7.03 4.76 -5.57
C GLU A 45 -5.58 5.01 -6.06
N TRP A 46 -4.79 3.95 -6.24
CA TRP A 46 -3.41 4.04 -6.72
C TRP A 46 -3.29 4.58 -8.15
N GLU A 47 -4.33 4.41 -8.97
CA GLU A 47 -4.39 4.92 -10.34
C GLU A 47 -4.34 6.45 -10.38
N GLN A 48 -5.10 7.12 -9.51
CA GLN A 48 -5.13 8.59 -9.47
C GLN A 48 -3.76 9.16 -9.06
N VAL A 49 -3.08 8.51 -8.12
CA VAL A 49 -1.72 8.87 -7.68
C VAL A 49 -0.72 8.67 -8.83
N MET A 50 -0.81 7.55 -9.53
CA MET A 50 0.04 7.26 -10.68
C MET A 50 -0.14 8.30 -11.79
N LEU A 51 -1.39 8.64 -12.14
CA LEU A 51 -1.69 9.64 -13.16
C LEU A 51 -1.12 11.02 -12.78
N ALA A 52 -1.33 11.45 -11.55
CA ALA A 52 -0.77 12.71 -11.04
C ALA A 52 0.77 12.74 -11.09
N LEU A 53 1.42 11.62 -10.75
CA LEU A 53 2.88 11.49 -10.79
C LEU A 53 3.42 11.50 -12.22
N MET A 54 2.69 10.85 -13.14
CA MET A 54 3.03 10.78 -14.56
C MET A 54 3.05 12.16 -15.21
N ASP A 55 2.09 13.02 -14.83
CA ASP A 55 2.01 14.38 -15.34
C ASP A 55 3.14 15.28 -14.85
N ALA A 56 3.59 15.06 -13.61
CA ALA A 56 4.65 15.83 -12.98
C ALA A 56 6.05 15.42 -13.44
N THR A 57 6.27 14.14 -13.80
CA THR A 57 7.60 13.58 -14.07
C THR A 57 7.78 13.14 -15.52
N ALA A 58 7.31 11.93 -15.85
CA ALA A 58 7.39 11.35 -17.17
C ALA A 58 6.40 10.18 -17.34
N PRO A 59 5.92 9.87 -18.56
CA PRO A 59 5.13 8.68 -18.84
C PRO A 59 5.83 7.36 -18.48
N ALA A 60 7.18 7.34 -18.53
CA ALA A 60 7.97 6.17 -18.16
C ALA A 60 7.96 5.85 -16.65
N SER A 61 7.58 6.80 -15.78
CA SER A 61 7.50 6.55 -14.34
C SER A 61 6.36 5.60 -13.95
N ALA A 62 5.36 5.44 -14.82
CA ALA A 62 4.27 4.47 -14.64
C ALA A 62 4.77 3.03 -14.55
N LEU A 63 5.76 2.63 -15.37
CA LEU A 63 6.30 1.26 -15.34
C LEU A 63 7.00 0.94 -14.02
N TYR A 64 7.78 1.89 -13.50
CA TYR A 64 8.39 1.77 -12.18
C TYR A 64 7.31 1.64 -11.09
N PHE A 65 6.29 2.49 -11.16
CA PHE A 65 5.20 2.50 -10.18
C PHE A 65 4.42 1.18 -10.17
N VAL A 66 4.07 0.65 -11.35
CA VAL A 66 3.39 -0.65 -11.50
C VAL A 66 4.21 -1.80 -10.91
N PHE A 67 5.53 -1.81 -11.13
CA PHE A 67 6.40 -2.84 -10.58
C PHE A 67 6.41 -2.80 -9.04
N VAL A 68 6.52 -1.61 -8.45
CA VAL A 68 6.49 -1.44 -6.99
C VAL A 68 5.15 -1.87 -6.40
N ILE A 69 4.03 -1.52 -7.03
CA ILE A 69 2.69 -1.96 -6.60
C ILE A 69 2.56 -3.48 -6.67
N LEU A 70 2.98 -4.10 -7.78
CA LEU A 70 2.89 -5.55 -7.97
C LEU A 70 3.69 -6.30 -6.90
N VAL A 71 4.96 -5.91 -6.71
CA VAL A 71 5.82 -6.52 -5.71
C VAL A 71 5.27 -6.28 -4.30
N GLY A 72 4.86 -5.04 -3.99
CA GLY A 72 4.27 -4.69 -2.70
C GLY A 72 2.99 -5.47 -2.37
N ALA A 73 2.11 -5.67 -3.36
CA ALA A 73 0.88 -6.44 -3.20
C ALA A 73 1.16 -7.93 -2.93
N LEU A 74 2.16 -8.52 -3.60
CA LEU A 74 2.58 -9.90 -3.33
C LEU A 74 3.08 -10.06 -1.88
N PHE A 75 3.89 -9.13 -1.39
CA PHE A 75 4.32 -9.11 0.00
C PHE A 75 3.15 -8.94 0.97
N LEU A 76 2.22 -8.03 0.67
CA LEU A 76 1.08 -7.75 1.54
C LEU A 76 0.15 -8.96 1.64
N VAL A 77 -0.14 -9.63 0.53
CA VAL A 77 -0.94 -10.87 0.51
C VAL A 77 -0.24 -11.97 1.30
N ASN A 78 1.06 -12.18 1.06
CA ASN A 78 1.82 -13.20 1.79
C ASN A 78 1.87 -12.91 3.30
N TYR A 79 2.01 -11.64 3.68
CA TYR A 79 1.97 -11.20 5.09
C TYR A 79 0.58 -11.44 5.71
N ALA A 80 -0.50 -11.09 5.01
CA ALA A 80 -1.86 -11.31 5.47
C ALA A 80 -2.16 -12.81 5.64
N VAL A 81 -1.73 -13.65 4.69
CA VAL A 81 -1.85 -15.11 4.78
C VAL A 81 -1.07 -15.64 5.99
N ALA A 82 0.17 -15.19 6.19
CA ALA A 82 0.97 -15.61 7.35
C ALA A 82 0.27 -15.26 8.68
N MET A 83 -0.25 -14.03 8.81
CA MET A 83 -1.00 -13.60 9.99
C MET A 83 -2.30 -14.39 10.19
N LEU A 84 -3.02 -14.69 9.11
CA LEU A 84 -4.21 -15.52 9.16
C LEU A 84 -3.89 -16.96 9.61
N CYS A 85 -2.81 -17.55 9.09
CA CYS A 85 -2.34 -18.87 9.51
C CYS A 85 -1.96 -18.88 11.00
N LEU A 86 -1.24 -17.85 11.47
CA LEU A 86 -0.88 -17.72 12.89
C LEU A 86 -2.12 -17.65 13.78
N ALA A 87 -3.11 -16.82 13.40
CA ALA A 87 -4.37 -16.72 14.11
C ALA A 87 -5.14 -18.05 14.13
N TYR A 88 -5.17 -18.76 12.99
CA TYR A 88 -5.82 -20.08 12.89
C TYR A 88 -5.16 -21.12 13.81
N VAL A 89 -3.83 -21.19 13.82
CA VAL A 89 -3.06 -22.12 14.68
C VAL A 89 -3.35 -21.85 16.16
N GLU A 90 -3.37 -20.58 16.57
CA GLU A 90 -3.67 -20.19 17.94
C GLU A 90 -5.09 -20.61 18.36
N VAL A 91 -6.07 -20.46 17.47
CA VAL A 91 -7.45 -20.91 17.72
C VAL A 91 -7.53 -22.43 17.87
N MET A 92 -6.88 -23.18 16.98
CA MET A 92 -6.90 -24.65 17.02
C MET A 92 -6.27 -25.20 18.31
N LYS A 93 -5.16 -24.60 18.75
CA LYS A 93 -4.49 -24.97 20.00
C LYS A 93 -5.42 -24.81 21.21
N LYS A 94 -6.11 -23.67 21.32
CA LYS A 94 -7.08 -23.42 22.40
C LYS A 94 -8.24 -24.41 22.38
N GLN A 95 -8.75 -24.77 21.20
CA GLN A 95 -9.80 -25.78 21.09
C GLN A 95 -9.32 -27.17 21.51
N GLU A 96 -8.08 -27.55 21.20
CA GLU A 96 -7.51 -28.82 21.62
C GLU A 96 -7.35 -28.87 23.15
N GLU A 97 -6.83 -27.81 23.77
CA GLU A 97 -6.72 -27.69 25.22
C GLU A 97 -8.09 -27.77 25.92
N ALA A 98 -9.10 -27.07 25.38
CA ALA A 98 -10.47 -27.14 25.89
C ALA A 98 -11.07 -28.57 25.80
N LYS A 99 -10.83 -29.27 24.69
CA LYS A 99 -11.24 -30.68 24.53
C LYS A 99 -10.53 -31.60 25.52
N ARG A 100 -9.23 -31.36 25.79
CA ARG A 100 -8.46 -32.14 26.77
C ARG A 100 -9.01 -31.96 28.19
N VAL A 101 -9.34 -30.75 28.60
CA VAL A 101 -9.96 -30.47 29.91
C VAL A 101 -11.36 -31.09 29.99
N ALA A 102 -12.17 -30.97 28.94
CA ALA A 102 -13.50 -31.60 28.90
C ALA A 102 -13.43 -33.13 29.02
N ASN A 103 -12.50 -33.78 28.32
CA ASN A 103 -12.31 -35.23 28.41
C ASN A 103 -11.78 -35.67 29.78
N ALA A 104 -10.95 -34.85 30.44
CA ALA A 104 -10.49 -35.14 31.80
C ALA A 104 -11.64 -35.09 32.82
N ALA A 105 -12.57 -34.14 32.68
CA ALA A 105 -13.75 -34.04 33.54
C ALA A 105 -14.81 -35.15 33.32
N VAL A 106 -14.76 -35.86 32.19
CA VAL A 106 -15.65 -37.00 31.91
C VAL A 106 -15.08 -38.32 32.46
N ASN A 107 -13.76 -38.40 32.63
CA ASN A 107 -13.07 -39.60 33.12
C ASN A 107 -12.87 -39.62 34.65
N GLU A 108 -13.43 -38.64 35.37
CA GLU A 108 -13.51 -38.55 36.83
C GLU A 108 -14.96 -38.80 37.28
#